data_AF-A0A496MX08-F1
#
_entry.id   AF-A0A496MX08-F1
#
_cell.length_a   1.000
_cell.length_b   1.000
_cell.length_c   1.000
_cell.angle_alpha   90.00
_cell.angle_beta   90.00
_cell.angle_gamma   90.00
#
_symmetry.space_group_name_H-M   'P 1'
#
loop_
_entity.id
_entity.type
_entity.pdbx_description
1 polymer ?
#
loop_
_entity_poly.entity_id
_entity_poly.type
_entity_poly.pdbx_seq_one_letter_code
_entity_poly.pdbx_strand_id
1 'polypeptide(L)'
;MPPSGYDARPTTDWYGQRVVSTADHAMVLREIVAHVPRSGNFRLFDATLVLEIDNPQASSGYAVSVRWQSQVLGYLPDSDIEPYFPELARLAASGVDAVVKARLWTNMDDPSHTPGSEEFTVTVGVQPAGEIVPLNDPPLAQWVLIPRGTAITAITDRQIFKVAKNRDSGHYLVTLHLITGGIEIRLDDKYIGTLPASTSENMRALVESYDKQGLVVACHATIDVPDV
;
A
#
# COMPACT_ATOMS: atom_id res chain seq x y z
N MET A 1 8.96 -17.04 5.70
CA MET A 1 9.29 -15.59 5.75
C MET A 1 8.04 -14.84 5.29
N PRO A 2 7.71 -13.66 5.86
CA PRO A 2 6.70 -12.81 5.23
C PRO A 2 7.12 -12.53 3.79
N PRO A 3 6.17 -12.37 2.84
CA PRO A 3 6.51 -12.12 1.46
C PRO A 3 7.42 -10.89 1.37
N SER A 4 8.55 -11.02 0.68
CA SER A 4 9.52 -9.97 0.41
C SER A 4 8.96 -9.02 -0.66
N GLY A 5 7.86 -8.33 -0.35
CA GLY A 5 7.17 -7.43 -1.26
C GLY A 5 6.94 -6.06 -0.63
N TYR A 6 6.56 -5.10 -1.47
CA TYR A 6 6.27 -3.73 -1.06
C TYR A 6 4.95 -3.69 -0.29
N ASP A 7 4.94 -3.12 0.91
CA ASP A 7 3.74 -3.08 1.75
C ASP A 7 2.70 -2.08 1.20
N ALA A 8 1.75 -2.58 0.41
CA ALA A 8 0.63 -1.85 -0.14
C ALA A 8 -0.67 -2.07 0.66
N ARG A 9 -0.58 -2.61 1.88
CA ARG A 9 -1.76 -2.92 2.69
C ARG A 9 -2.41 -1.62 3.15
N PRO A 10 -3.75 -1.50 3.07
CA PRO A 10 -4.45 -0.36 3.64
C PRO A 10 -4.33 -0.36 5.17
N THR A 11 -4.42 0.82 5.78
CA THR A 11 -4.47 0.98 7.25
C THR A 11 -5.83 0.61 7.84
N THR A 12 -6.84 0.38 6.99
CA THR A 12 -8.20 0.01 7.36
C THR A 12 -8.50 -1.43 6.93
N ASP A 13 -9.45 -2.08 7.60
CA ASP A 13 -9.98 -3.40 7.21
C ASP A 13 -10.93 -3.33 6.00
N TRP A 14 -10.69 -2.39 5.07
CA TRP A 14 -11.51 -2.21 3.87
C TRP A 14 -11.04 -3.13 2.74
N TYR A 15 -11.87 -4.11 2.39
CA TYR A 15 -11.64 -5.05 1.29
C TYR A 15 -12.63 -4.72 0.16
N GLY A 16 -12.37 -3.64 -0.57
CA GLY A 16 -13.29 -3.08 -1.56
C GLY A 16 -13.15 -3.66 -2.97
N GLN A 17 -11.98 -4.17 -3.33
CA GLN A 17 -11.70 -4.57 -4.71
C GLN A 17 -12.04 -6.04 -4.92
N ARG A 18 -13.05 -6.32 -5.75
CA ARG A 18 -13.42 -7.70 -6.12
C ARG A 18 -12.41 -8.27 -7.11
N VAL A 19 -12.02 -9.52 -6.87
CA VAL A 19 -11.20 -10.30 -7.81
C VAL A 19 -12.12 -11.07 -8.74
N VAL A 20 -11.82 -11.03 -10.04
CA VAL A 20 -12.56 -11.73 -11.10
C VAL A 20 -11.82 -12.99 -11.56
N SER A 21 -12.50 -13.84 -12.32
CA SER A 21 -12.00 -15.13 -12.82
C SER A 21 -11.57 -16.11 -11.72
N THR A 22 -12.10 -15.96 -10.50
CA THR A 22 -11.77 -16.85 -9.37
C THR A 22 -12.20 -18.30 -9.62
N ALA A 23 -13.22 -18.53 -10.44
CA ALA A 23 -13.68 -19.86 -10.82
C ALA A 23 -12.61 -20.69 -11.54
N ASP A 24 -11.76 -20.05 -12.35
CA ASP A 24 -10.67 -20.71 -13.08
C ASP A 24 -9.53 -21.16 -12.15
N HIS A 25 -9.54 -20.67 -10.91
CA HIS A 25 -8.50 -20.90 -9.90
C HIS A 25 -9.03 -21.63 -8.65
N ALA A 26 -10.15 -22.35 -8.78
CA ALA A 26 -10.82 -23.04 -7.66
C ALA A 26 -9.91 -24.00 -6.87
N MET A 27 -8.92 -24.63 -7.51
CA MET A 27 -7.99 -25.54 -6.83
C MET A 27 -7.17 -24.82 -5.76
N VAL A 28 -6.60 -23.66 -6.10
CA VAL A 28 -5.81 -22.83 -5.16
C VAL A 28 -6.69 -22.29 -4.04
N LEU A 29 -7.94 -21.93 -4.36
CA LEU A 29 -8.89 -21.44 -3.37
C LEU A 29 -9.27 -22.54 -2.35
N ARG A 30 -9.38 -23.79 -2.77
CA ARG A 30 -9.54 -24.94 -1.86
C ARG A 30 -8.31 -25.14 -0.97
N GLU A 31 -7.10 -24.94 -1.50
CA GLU A 31 -5.86 -25.00 -0.70
C GLU A 31 -5.85 -23.94 0.41
N ILE A 32 -6.29 -22.72 0.10
CA ILE A 32 -6.44 -21.64 1.10
C ILE A 32 -7.45 -22.06 2.18
N VAL A 33 -8.59 -22.64 1.81
CA VAL A 33 -9.58 -23.12 2.79
C VAL A 33 -8.99 -24.18 3.74
N ALA A 34 -8.13 -25.05 3.23
CA ALA A 34 -7.47 -26.09 4.02
C ALA A 34 -6.39 -25.55 4.98
N HIS A 35 -5.68 -24.48 4.62
CA HIS A 35 -4.48 -24.03 5.35
C HIS A 35 -4.62 -22.72 6.12
N VAL A 36 -5.46 -21.79 5.65
CA VAL A 36 -5.63 -20.48 6.28
C VAL A 36 -6.81 -20.58 7.25
N PRO A 37 -6.65 -20.34 8.56
CA PRO A 37 -7.75 -20.47 9.52
C PRO A 37 -8.87 -19.45 9.27
N ARG A 38 -10.09 -19.83 9.66
CA ARG A 38 -11.27 -18.96 9.56
C ARG A 38 -11.20 -17.86 10.61
N SER A 39 -11.56 -16.64 10.19
CA SER A 39 -11.71 -15.44 11.01
C SER A 39 -13.12 -14.89 10.80
N GLY A 40 -14.04 -15.18 11.73
CA GLY A 40 -15.45 -14.83 11.56
C GLY A 40 -16.07 -15.61 10.40
N ASN A 41 -16.57 -14.94 9.36
CA ASN A 41 -17.15 -15.57 8.16
C ASN A 41 -16.21 -15.60 6.96
N PHE A 42 -14.93 -15.31 7.17
CA PHE A 42 -13.97 -15.16 6.10
C PHE A 42 -12.63 -15.80 6.46
N ARG A 43 -11.75 -15.93 5.48
CA ARG A 43 -10.33 -16.20 5.69
C ARG A 43 -9.55 -14.97 5.28
N LEU A 44 -8.66 -14.50 6.15
CA LEU A 44 -7.81 -13.34 5.93
C LEU A 44 -6.38 -13.81 5.71
N PHE A 45 -5.75 -13.32 4.65
CA PHE A 45 -4.38 -13.67 4.30
C PHE A 45 -3.73 -12.54 3.52
N ASP A 46 -2.40 -12.58 3.42
CA ASP A 46 -1.66 -11.66 2.56
C ASP A 46 -1.61 -12.23 1.14
N ALA A 47 -1.87 -11.37 0.15
CA ALA A 47 -1.75 -11.67 -1.27
C ALA A 47 -0.79 -10.68 -1.93
N THR A 48 -0.41 -10.97 -3.16
CA THR A 48 0.45 -10.10 -3.99
C THR A 48 -0.30 -9.69 -5.25
N LEU A 49 -0.15 -8.42 -5.63
CA LEU A 49 -0.59 -7.91 -6.93
C LEU A 49 0.62 -7.97 -7.87
N VAL A 50 0.47 -8.69 -8.97
CA VAL A 50 1.54 -8.89 -9.96
C VAL A 50 1.06 -8.35 -11.31
N LEU A 51 1.82 -7.41 -11.86
CA LEU A 51 1.56 -6.85 -13.19
C LEU A 51 2.02 -7.83 -14.27
N GLU A 52 1.11 -8.19 -15.17
CA GLU A 52 1.36 -9.05 -16.31
C GLU A 52 1.26 -8.22 -17.60
N ILE A 53 2.42 -7.75 -18.07
CA ILE A 53 2.54 -7.08 -19.36
C ILE A 53 2.29 -8.08 -20.49
N ASP A 54 1.65 -7.62 -21.56
CA ASP A 54 1.32 -8.41 -22.75
C ASP A 54 0.39 -9.60 -22.47
N ASN A 55 -0.50 -9.47 -21.47
CA ASN A 55 -1.50 -10.50 -21.21
C ASN A 55 -2.52 -10.55 -22.39
N PRO A 56 -2.60 -11.66 -23.14
CA PRO A 56 -3.41 -11.74 -24.35
C PRO A 56 -4.93 -11.74 -24.08
N GLN A 57 -5.34 -11.95 -22.82
CA GLN A 57 -6.74 -11.94 -22.41
C GLN A 57 -7.19 -10.56 -21.93
N ALA A 58 -6.25 -9.65 -21.63
CA ALA A 58 -6.57 -8.31 -21.15
C ALA A 58 -6.87 -7.37 -22.31
N SER A 59 -8.01 -6.67 -22.22
CA SER A 59 -8.43 -5.72 -23.25
C SER A 59 -7.51 -4.48 -23.34
N SER A 60 -6.87 -4.11 -22.24
CA SER A 60 -5.90 -3.02 -22.09
C SER A 60 -4.47 -3.40 -22.51
N GLY A 61 -4.21 -4.68 -22.80
CA GLY A 61 -2.86 -5.20 -23.08
C GLY A 61 -2.02 -5.51 -21.84
N TYR A 62 -2.56 -5.33 -20.63
CA TYR A 62 -1.93 -5.74 -19.38
C TYR A 62 -2.98 -6.16 -18.34
N ALA A 63 -2.62 -7.10 -17.46
CA ALA A 63 -3.49 -7.55 -16.38
C ALA A 63 -2.80 -7.40 -15.03
N VAL A 64 -3.58 -7.35 -13.95
CA VAL A 64 -3.05 -7.44 -12.58
C VAL A 64 -3.59 -8.72 -11.95
N SER A 65 -2.73 -9.72 -11.81
CA SER A 65 -3.10 -10.96 -11.13
C SER A 65 -3.01 -10.79 -9.61
N VAL A 66 -3.93 -11.43 -8.91
CA VAL A 66 -3.92 -11.55 -7.45
C VAL A 66 -3.38 -12.93 -7.10
N ARG A 67 -2.28 -12.99 -6.35
CA ARG A 67 -1.58 -14.25 -6.07
C ARG A 67 -1.42 -14.52 -4.58
N TRP A 68 -1.58 -15.79 -4.19
CA TRP A 68 -1.21 -16.30 -2.87
C TRP A 68 -0.12 -17.34 -3.04
N GLN A 69 1.02 -17.17 -2.36
CA GLN A 69 2.19 -18.05 -2.50
C GLN A 69 2.59 -18.27 -3.98
N SER A 70 2.58 -17.19 -4.78
CA SER A 70 2.87 -17.19 -6.22
C SER A 70 1.84 -17.93 -7.11
N GLN A 71 0.78 -18.52 -6.55
CA GLN A 71 -0.32 -19.10 -7.30
C GLN A 71 -1.40 -18.05 -7.57
N VAL A 72 -1.92 -18.00 -8.80
CA VAL A 72 -2.97 -17.06 -9.21
C VAL A 72 -4.32 -17.45 -8.60
N LEU A 73 -4.99 -16.48 -7.99
CA LEU A 73 -6.35 -16.59 -7.44
C LEU A 73 -7.41 -16.00 -8.38
N GLY A 74 -6.97 -15.17 -9.33
CA GLY A 74 -7.78 -14.40 -10.26
C GLY A 74 -7.11 -13.08 -10.58
N TYR A 75 -7.88 -12.13 -11.09
CA TYR A 75 -7.38 -10.84 -11.59
C TYR A 75 -8.17 -9.68 -11.01
N LEU A 76 -7.56 -8.50 -10.96
CA LEU A 76 -8.32 -7.26 -10.81
C LEU A 76 -9.14 -7.01 -12.10
N PRO A 77 -10.33 -6.39 -12.02
CA PRO A 77 -11.14 -6.10 -13.19
C PRO A 77 -10.42 -5.11 -14.13
N ASP A 78 -10.44 -5.36 -15.44
CA ASP A 78 -9.84 -4.47 -16.46
C ASP A 78 -10.32 -3.00 -16.34
N SER A 79 -11.55 -2.77 -15.87
CA SER A 79 -12.09 -1.41 -15.67
C SER A 79 -11.40 -0.63 -14.56
N ASP A 80 -10.73 -1.31 -13.64
CA ASP A 80 -10.24 -0.74 -12.38
C ASP A 80 -8.72 -0.64 -12.35
N ILE A 81 -8.00 -1.24 -13.30
CA ILE A 81 -6.53 -1.34 -13.29
C ILE A 81 -5.80 -0.11 -13.80
N GLU A 82 -6.42 0.67 -14.70
CA GLU A 82 -5.76 1.81 -15.36
C GLU A 82 -5.17 2.83 -14.36
N PRO A 83 -5.89 3.23 -13.28
CA PRO A 83 -5.33 4.13 -12.27
C PRO A 83 -4.13 3.55 -11.50
N TYR A 84 -4.06 2.22 -11.33
CA TYR A 84 -2.98 1.55 -10.59
C TYR A 84 -1.75 1.26 -11.44
N PHE A 85 -1.88 1.30 -12.77
CA PHE A 85 -0.82 0.89 -13.68
C PHE A 85 0.52 1.61 -13.44
N PRO A 86 0.59 2.95 -13.28
CA PRO A 86 1.89 3.62 -13.09
C PRO A 86 2.65 3.13 -11.84
N GLU A 87 1.94 2.92 -10.74
CA GLU A 87 2.52 2.48 -9.48
C GLU A 87 2.95 1.01 -9.53
N LEU A 88 2.09 0.14 -10.06
CA LEU A 88 2.39 -1.28 -10.19
C LEU A 88 3.51 -1.53 -11.21
N ALA A 89 3.56 -0.77 -12.31
CA ALA A 89 4.63 -0.84 -13.29
C ALA A 89 5.98 -0.44 -12.69
N ARG A 90 5.99 0.60 -11.84
CA ARG A 90 7.20 1.01 -11.12
C ARG A 90 7.68 -0.04 -10.12
N LEU A 91 6.77 -0.67 -9.37
CA LEU A 91 7.12 -1.76 -8.46
C LEU A 91 7.69 -2.96 -9.25
N ALA A 92 7.02 -3.37 -10.33
CA ALA A 92 7.47 -4.44 -11.20
C ALA A 92 8.85 -4.14 -11.82
N ALA A 93 9.09 -2.91 -12.30
CA ALA A 93 10.39 -2.48 -12.82
C ALA A 93 11.49 -2.48 -11.74
N SER A 94 11.11 -2.34 -10.47
CA SER A 94 12.02 -2.44 -9.31
C SER A 94 12.22 -3.90 -8.85
N GLY A 95 11.57 -4.88 -9.48
CA GLY A 95 11.64 -6.30 -9.12
C GLY A 95 10.89 -6.66 -7.84
N VAL A 96 9.89 -5.87 -7.44
CA VAL A 96 9.13 -6.06 -6.20
C VAL A 96 7.63 -6.07 -6.50
N ASP A 97 6.88 -6.98 -5.87
CA ASP A 97 5.42 -7.02 -5.98
C ASP A 97 4.73 -6.28 -4.81
N ALA A 98 3.55 -5.74 -5.05
CA ALA A 98 2.74 -5.10 -4.01
C ALA A 98 2.04 -6.17 -3.14
N VAL A 99 2.30 -6.15 -1.83
CA VAL A 99 1.62 -7.00 -0.85
C VAL A 99 0.36 -6.32 -0.37
N VAL A 100 -0.76 -7.02 -0.46
CA VAL A 100 -2.10 -6.54 -0.08
C VAL A 100 -2.78 -7.50 0.89
N LYS A 101 -3.79 -6.99 1.60
CA LYS A 101 -4.66 -7.82 2.44
C LYS A 101 -5.73 -8.45 1.53
N ALA A 102 -5.95 -9.75 1.66
CA ALA A 102 -6.99 -10.48 0.94
C ALA A 102 -7.98 -11.12 1.91
N ARG A 103 -9.24 -11.16 1.47
CA ARG A 103 -10.36 -11.76 2.16
C ARG A 103 -11.05 -12.73 1.23
N LEU A 104 -11.13 -13.99 1.65
CA LEU A 104 -11.88 -15.04 0.99
C LEU A 104 -13.16 -15.33 1.76
N TRP A 105 -14.29 -15.27 1.07
CA TRP A 105 -15.55 -15.88 1.47
C TRP A 105 -15.80 -17.13 0.64
N THR A 106 -16.35 -18.18 1.27
CA THR A 106 -16.81 -19.36 0.56
C THR A 106 -18.03 -19.96 1.24
N ASN A 107 -18.91 -20.57 0.45
CA ASN A 107 -20.03 -21.36 0.97
C ASN A 107 -19.59 -22.73 1.52
N MET A 108 -18.36 -23.19 1.25
CA MET A 108 -17.82 -24.44 1.81
C MET A 108 -17.75 -24.44 3.34
N ASP A 109 -17.73 -23.25 3.94
CA ASP A 109 -17.73 -23.04 5.39
C ASP A 109 -19.13 -23.23 6.02
N ASP A 110 -20.17 -23.46 5.21
CA ASP A 110 -21.52 -23.83 5.63
C ASP A 110 -21.66 -25.37 5.72
N PRO A 111 -22.06 -25.94 6.87
CA PRO A 111 -22.27 -27.39 7.02
C PRO A 111 -23.30 -27.99 6.04
N SER A 112 -24.22 -27.17 5.50
CA SER A 112 -25.26 -27.58 4.56
C SER A 112 -24.82 -27.51 3.08
N HIS A 113 -23.58 -27.10 2.83
CA HIS A 113 -23.02 -27.01 1.48
C HIS A 113 -23.07 -28.34 0.72
N THR A 114 -23.47 -28.27 -0.55
CA THR A 114 -23.47 -29.43 -1.46
C THR A 114 -22.11 -29.55 -2.15
N PRO A 115 -21.39 -30.68 -2.03
CA PRO A 115 -20.13 -30.88 -2.74
C PRO A 115 -20.29 -30.63 -4.25
N GLY A 116 -19.38 -29.86 -4.85
CA GLY A 116 -19.46 -29.48 -6.27
C GLY A 116 -20.27 -28.21 -6.57
N SER A 117 -20.90 -27.59 -5.56
CA SER A 117 -21.54 -26.27 -5.69
C SER A 117 -20.70 -25.16 -5.03
N GLU A 118 -19.37 -25.28 -5.05
CA GLU A 118 -18.50 -24.35 -4.33
C GLU A 118 -18.55 -22.95 -4.95
N GLU A 119 -18.73 -21.97 -4.08
CA GLU A 119 -18.65 -20.56 -4.42
C GLU A 119 -17.48 -19.93 -3.69
N PHE A 120 -16.72 -19.12 -4.41
CA PHE A 120 -15.60 -18.38 -3.86
C PHE A 120 -15.72 -16.91 -4.25
N THR A 121 -15.68 -16.03 -3.25
CA THR A 121 -15.57 -14.59 -3.45
C THR A 121 -14.28 -14.12 -2.80
N VAL A 122 -13.34 -13.66 -3.62
CA VAL A 122 -12.10 -13.03 -3.16
C VAL A 122 -12.23 -11.52 -3.31
N THR A 123 -11.87 -10.81 -2.25
CA THR A 123 -11.76 -9.35 -2.23
C THR A 123 -10.40 -8.97 -1.66
N VAL A 124 -9.76 -7.95 -2.23
CA VAL A 124 -8.49 -7.41 -1.74
C VAL A 124 -8.67 -5.98 -1.25
N GLY A 125 -7.93 -5.65 -0.20
CA GLY A 125 -7.73 -4.29 0.26
C GLY A 125 -6.50 -3.71 -0.42
N VAL A 126 -6.71 -2.80 -1.35
CA VAL A 126 -5.66 -2.01 -2.01
C VAL A 126 -5.78 -0.59 -1.49
N GLN A 127 -4.65 0.08 -1.27
CA GLN A 127 -4.68 1.52 -1.06
C GLN A 127 -5.20 2.24 -2.32
N PRO A 128 -5.72 3.47 -2.22
CA PRO A 128 -6.12 4.24 -3.39
C PRO A 128 -5.00 4.35 -4.42
N ALA A 129 -5.37 4.40 -5.70
CA ALA A 129 -4.42 4.70 -6.77
C ALA A 129 -3.75 6.06 -6.51
N GLY A 130 -2.43 6.11 -6.71
CA GLY A 130 -1.57 7.26 -6.38
C GLY A 130 -1.09 7.30 -4.92
N GLU A 131 -1.52 6.37 -4.07
CA GLU A 131 -1.09 6.28 -2.66
C GLU A 131 -0.27 5.03 -2.32
N ILE A 132 -0.15 4.07 -3.25
CA ILE A 132 0.61 2.85 -3.03
C ILE A 132 2.08 3.22 -2.90
N VAL A 133 2.65 3.89 -3.90
CA VAL A 133 4.09 4.19 -3.98
C VAL A 133 4.34 5.70 -3.96
N PRO A 134 5.17 6.20 -3.03
CA PRO A 134 5.54 7.61 -2.96
C PRO A 134 6.13 8.15 -4.26
N LEU A 135 5.76 9.35 -4.69
CA LEU A 135 6.21 9.97 -5.94
C LEU A 135 7.71 10.32 -5.94
N ASN A 136 8.36 10.38 -4.77
CA ASN A 136 9.80 10.56 -4.66
C ASN A 136 10.53 9.25 -4.31
N ASP A 137 11.84 9.28 -4.53
CA ASP A 137 12.75 8.25 -4.04
C ASP A 137 12.85 8.31 -2.50
N PRO A 138 13.12 7.17 -1.84
CA PRO A 138 13.40 7.17 -0.41
C PRO A 138 14.64 8.01 -0.07
N PRO A 139 14.79 8.44 1.20
CA PRO A 139 15.98 9.16 1.65
C PRO A 139 17.28 8.39 1.33
N LEU A 140 18.33 9.12 0.91
CA LEU A 140 19.65 8.53 0.67
C LEU A 140 20.34 8.07 1.96
N ALA A 141 20.06 8.75 3.08
CA ALA A 141 20.53 8.35 4.40
C ALA A 141 19.85 7.06 4.86
N GLN A 142 20.47 6.31 5.78
CA GLN A 142 19.77 5.20 6.41
C GLN A 142 18.53 5.72 7.14
N TRP A 143 17.40 5.04 6.95
CA TRP A 143 16.12 5.55 7.38
C TRP A 143 15.21 4.45 7.92
N VAL A 144 14.21 4.88 8.68
CA VAL A 144 13.12 4.02 9.17
C VAL A 144 11.79 4.65 8.81
N LEU A 145 10.86 3.84 8.32
CA LEU A 145 9.49 4.28 8.02
C LEU A 145 8.63 4.14 9.27
N ILE A 146 7.98 5.22 9.70
CA ILE A 146 6.91 5.07 10.69
C ILE A 146 5.69 4.42 10.05
N PRO A 147 4.99 3.52 10.77
CA PRO A 147 3.75 2.93 10.27
C PRO A 147 2.74 4.01 9.89
N ARG A 148 1.99 3.77 8.81
CA ARG A 148 0.87 4.64 8.43
C ARG A 148 -0.19 4.65 9.54
N GLY A 149 -0.71 5.83 9.84
CA GLY A 149 -1.71 6.06 10.87
C GLY A 149 -2.63 7.22 10.51
N THR A 150 -3.23 7.84 11.51
CA THR A 150 -4.08 9.03 11.32
C THR A 150 -3.27 10.17 10.70
N ALA A 151 -3.81 10.78 9.64
CA ALA A 151 -3.18 11.94 9.00
C ALA A 151 -3.08 13.12 9.97
N ILE A 152 -1.94 13.83 9.92
CA ILE A 152 -1.67 15.02 10.72
C ILE A 152 -1.39 16.17 9.78
N THR A 153 -2.15 17.26 9.90
CA THR A 153 -1.89 18.48 9.13
C THR A 153 -0.64 19.16 9.65
N ALA A 154 0.38 19.29 8.80
CA ALA A 154 1.59 20.03 9.09
C ALA A 154 1.34 21.54 9.14
N ILE A 155 2.15 22.26 9.92
CA ILE A 155 2.25 23.72 9.83
C ILE A 155 3.23 24.03 8.72
N THR A 156 2.69 24.37 7.54
CA THR A 156 3.49 24.65 6.34
C THR A 156 3.84 26.14 6.26
N ASP A 157 5.03 26.44 5.73
CA ASP A 157 5.44 27.80 5.40
C ASP A 157 5.39 27.97 3.86
N ARG A 158 5.46 29.21 3.36
CA ARG A 158 5.59 29.55 1.93
C ARG A 158 6.74 28.83 1.23
N GLN A 159 7.69 28.26 1.97
CA GLN A 159 8.75 27.42 1.41
C GLN A 159 8.22 26.17 0.71
N ILE A 160 7.07 25.61 1.15
CA ILE A 160 6.45 24.47 0.49
C ILE A 160 6.22 24.75 -1.00
N PHE A 161 5.77 25.96 -1.35
CA PHE A 161 5.56 26.36 -2.74
C PHE A 161 6.84 26.32 -3.56
N LYS A 162 8.00 26.66 -2.98
CA LYS A 162 9.28 26.62 -3.70
C LYS A 162 9.74 25.19 -3.95
N VAL A 163 9.54 24.31 -2.97
CA VAL A 163 9.97 22.90 -3.05
C VAL A 163 9.04 22.08 -3.94
N ALA A 164 7.75 22.41 -3.93
CA ALA A 164 6.70 21.68 -4.63
C ALA A 164 6.32 22.27 -6.00
N LYS A 165 6.85 23.45 -6.39
CA LYS A 165 6.47 24.16 -7.63
C LYS A 165 6.47 23.31 -8.91
N ASN A 166 7.41 22.37 -9.00
CA ASN A 166 7.59 21.51 -10.18
C ASN A 166 7.29 20.04 -9.84
N ARG A 167 6.41 19.81 -8.87
CA ARG A 167 6.00 18.48 -8.41
C ARG A 167 4.52 18.31 -8.61
N ASP A 168 4.11 17.07 -8.82
CA ASP A 168 2.70 16.71 -8.88
C ASP A 168 2.12 16.66 -7.46
N SER A 169 0.85 17.04 -7.32
CA SER A 169 0.10 16.76 -6.10
C SER A 169 -0.01 15.25 -5.88
N GLY A 170 0.16 14.79 -4.65
CA GLY A 170 0.01 13.37 -4.35
C GLY A 170 0.82 12.90 -3.16
N HIS A 171 1.16 11.62 -3.18
CA HIS A 171 1.77 10.91 -2.07
C HIS A 171 3.30 10.98 -2.11
N TYR A 172 3.93 11.33 -0.98
CA TYR A 172 5.38 11.49 -0.84
C TYR A 172 5.90 10.85 0.44
N LEU A 173 7.19 10.53 0.45
CA LEU A 173 7.96 10.33 1.67
C LEU A 173 8.59 11.66 2.09
N VAL A 174 8.35 12.03 3.33
CA VAL A 174 9.01 13.16 3.99
C VAL A 174 9.81 12.65 5.18
N THR A 175 10.76 13.44 5.64
CA THR A 175 11.61 13.10 6.78
C THR A 175 11.38 14.06 7.93
N LEU A 176 11.49 13.53 9.14
CA LEU A 176 11.29 14.23 10.40
C LEU A 176 12.64 14.49 11.06
N HIS A 177 12.93 15.75 11.38
CA HIS A 177 14.20 16.15 11.98
C HIS A 177 13.95 16.94 13.26
N LEU A 178 14.74 16.65 14.29
CA LEU A 178 14.66 17.38 15.56
C LEU A 178 15.23 18.78 15.41
N ILE A 179 14.49 19.77 15.89
CA ILE A 179 14.94 21.15 16.01
C ILE A 179 14.66 21.66 17.42
N THR A 180 15.28 22.78 17.79
CA THR A 180 14.97 23.46 19.05
C THR A 180 13.49 23.82 19.09
N GLY A 181 12.75 23.18 19.99
CA GLY A 181 11.32 23.46 20.21
C GLY A 181 10.34 22.68 19.33
N GLY A 182 10.78 21.76 18.47
CA GLY A 182 9.84 21.06 17.59
C GLY A 182 10.46 19.97 16.72
N ILE A 183 9.68 19.53 15.74
CA ILE A 183 10.10 18.61 14.68
C ILE A 183 9.81 19.29 13.34
N GLU A 184 10.84 19.45 12.52
CA GLU A 184 10.68 19.93 11.15
C GLU A 184 10.45 18.77 10.19
N ILE A 185 9.79 19.10 9.08
CA ILE A 185 9.44 18.18 8.01
C ILE A 185 10.23 18.61 6.78
N ARG A 186 10.96 17.66 6.19
CA ARG A 186 11.72 17.88 4.97
C ARG A 186 11.26 16.96 3.84
N LEU A 187 11.15 17.53 2.65
CA LEU A 187 10.96 16.79 1.40
C LEU A 187 12.24 16.90 0.60
N ASP A 188 12.86 15.75 0.29
CA ASP A 188 14.16 15.66 -0.38
C ASP A 188 15.20 16.62 0.23
N ASP A 189 15.35 16.50 1.56
CA ASP A 189 16.23 17.30 2.42
C ASP A 189 15.94 18.81 2.48
N LYS A 190 14.86 19.28 1.86
CA LYS A 190 14.44 20.69 1.91
C LYS A 190 13.29 20.86 2.91
N TYR A 191 13.43 21.87 3.78
CA TYR A 191 12.38 22.24 4.73
C TYR A 191 11.08 22.59 3.99
N ILE A 192 9.96 21.99 4.44
CA ILE A 192 8.61 22.28 3.93
C ILE A 192 7.63 22.70 5.03
N GLY A 193 7.98 22.50 6.30
CA GLY A 193 7.11 22.86 7.43
C GLY A 193 7.57 22.24 8.75
N THR A 194 6.71 22.36 9.76
CA THR A 194 6.91 21.74 11.08
C THR A 194 5.67 20.98 11.52
N LEU A 195 5.85 19.98 12.37
CA LEU A 195 4.73 19.33 13.04
C LEU A 195 4.11 20.27 14.09
N PRO A 196 2.78 20.25 14.29
CA PRO A 196 2.15 20.95 15.41
C PRO A 196 2.82 20.65 16.75
N ALA A 197 2.80 21.60 17.69
CA ALA A 197 3.51 21.46 18.97
C ALA A 197 3.13 20.19 19.75
N SER A 198 1.82 19.89 19.85
CA SER A 198 1.32 18.68 20.51
C SER A 198 1.80 17.39 19.84
N THR A 199 1.80 17.34 18.50
CA THR A 199 2.33 16.21 17.75
C THR A 199 3.85 16.09 17.92
N SER A 200 4.56 17.21 17.85
CA SER A 200 6.01 17.26 18.05
C SER A 200 6.39 16.71 19.42
N GLU A 201 5.65 17.06 20.48
CA GLU A 201 5.86 16.53 21.82
C GLU A 201 5.65 15.01 21.88
N ASN A 202 4.56 14.51 21.28
CA ASN A 202 4.25 13.09 21.25
C ASN A 202 5.29 12.26 20.47
N MET A 203 5.83 12.81 19.38
CA MET A 203 6.78 12.11 18.50
C MET A 203 8.25 12.31 18.88
N ARG A 204 8.56 13.25 19.79
CA ARG A 204 9.96 13.63 20.10
C ARG A 204 10.82 12.44 20.52
N ALA A 205 10.35 11.63 21.47
CA ALA A 205 11.11 10.50 21.98
C ALA A 205 11.39 9.45 20.89
N LEU A 206 10.45 9.26 19.97
CA LEU A 206 10.61 8.34 18.83
C LEU A 206 11.69 8.84 17.87
N VAL A 207 11.61 10.10 17.45
CA VAL A 207 12.57 10.68 16.51
C VAL A 207 13.96 10.76 17.13
N GLU A 208 14.06 11.15 18.41
CA GLU A 208 15.34 11.20 19.14
C GLU A 208 16.01 9.83 19.28
N SER A 209 15.22 8.78 19.51
CA SER A 209 15.73 7.42 19.62
C SER A 209 16.37 6.94 18.32
N TYR A 210 15.74 7.22 17.17
CA TYR A 210 16.26 6.82 15.86
C TYR A 210 17.42 7.70 15.39
N ASP A 211 17.35 9.00 15.66
CA ASP A 211 18.45 9.93 15.37
C ASP A 211 19.74 9.51 16.09
N LYS A 212 19.65 9.10 17.37
CA LYS A 212 20.78 8.52 18.14
C LYS A 212 21.35 7.24 17.54
N GLN A 213 20.58 6.52 16.73
CA GLN A 213 21.00 5.32 16.01
C GLN A 213 21.54 5.64 14.61
N GLY A 214 21.57 6.92 14.21
CA GLY A 214 21.97 7.35 12.86
C GLY A 214 20.90 7.09 11.80
N LEU A 215 19.64 6.88 12.20
CA LEU A 215 18.52 6.62 11.31
C LEU A 215 17.63 7.85 11.19
N VAL A 216 17.37 8.26 9.95
CA VAL A 216 16.39 9.32 9.66
C VAL A 216 14.98 8.73 9.73
N VAL A 217 14.09 9.41 10.44
CA VAL A 217 12.69 8.99 10.49
C VAL A 217 11.96 9.51 9.26
N ALA A 218 11.46 8.61 8.43
CA ALA A 218 10.60 8.92 7.30
C ALA A 218 9.12 8.65 7.63
N CYS A 219 8.24 9.43 7.03
CA CYS A 219 6.81 9.21 7.09
C CYS A 219 6.14 9.51 5.75
N HIS A 220 4.94 8.96 5.59
CA HIS A 220 4.08 9.25 4.46
C HIS A 220 3.43 10.62 4.62
N ALA A 221 3.35 11.38 3.53
CA ALA A 221 2.66 12.65 3.46
C ALA A 221 1.88 12.77 2.15
N THR A 222 0.73 13.44 2.20
CA THR A 222 0.04 13.93 1.00
C THR A 222 0.35 15.41 0.85
N ILE A 223 0.80 15.81 -0.34
CA ILE A 223 1.15 17.19 -0.66
C ILE A 223 0.23 17.66 -1.76
N ASP A 224 -0.56 18.68 -1.46
CA ASP A 224 -1.38 19.39 -2.44
C ASP A 224 -0.58 20.60 -2.95
N VAL A 225 -0.15 20.52 -4.20
CA VAL A 225 0.46 21.64 -4.93
C VAL A 225 -0.67 22.42 -5.60
N PRO A 226 -0.91 23.68 -5.24
CA PRO A 226 -1.95 24.46 -5.90
C PRO A 226 -1.58 24.73 -7.35
N ASP A 227 -2.56 24.59 -8.24
CA ASP A 227 -2.48 25.04 -9.62
C ASP A 227 -2.16 26.55 -9.64
N VAL A 228 -1.11 26.92 -10.38
CA VAL A 228 -0.63 28.30 -10.52
C VAL A 228 -1.49 29.08 -11.50
#